data_AF-A0A924QC69-F1
#
_entry.id   AF-A0A924QC69-F1
#
_cell.length_a   1.000
_cell.length_b   1.000
_cell.length_c   1.000
_cell.angle_alpha   90.00
_cell.angle_beta   90.00
_cell.angle_gamma   90.00
#
_symmetry.space_group_name_H-M   'P 1'
#
loop_
_entity.id
_entity.type
_entity.pdbx_description
1 polymer ?
#
loop_
_entity_poly.entity_id
_entity_poly.type
_entity_poly.pdbx_seq_one_letter_code
_entity_poly.pdbx_strand_id
1 'polypeptide(L)'
;MTALHSDEIDRFCDHLWLSDGLSPATLASYRQDMTRFFKWCATRKLPAPEVARSDIEAYLAAQFAESARASSVNRRLSTLKRFYGWRVDTGPFTQNPCDLIDAPRTARYLPKNLSEAQVEALLAAPDVTTSLGERDRAMLETLYASG
;
A
#
# COMPACT_ATOMS: atom_id res chain seq x y z
N MET A 1 13.12 -13.17 10.57
CA MET A 1 11.90 -13.59 9.84
C MET A 1 11.99 -15.09 9.74
N THR A 2 11.03 -15.80 10.34
CA THR A 2 11.04 -17.27 10.39
C THR A 2 10.50 -17.86 9.09
N ALA A 3 10.83 -19.11 8.78
CA ALA A 3 10.31 -19.79 7.59
C ALA A 3 8.77 -19.86 7.58
N LEU A 4 8.16 -20.09 8.75
CA LEU A 4 6.71 -20.12 8.94
C LEU A 4 6.02 -18.80 8.50
N HIS A 5 6.59 -17.65 8.87
CA HIS A 5 6.03 -16.35 8.47
C HIS A 5 6.15 -16.07 6.97
N SER A 6 7.12 -16.67 6.28
CA SER A 6 7.23 -16.54 4.83
C SER A 6 6.09 -17.30 4.13
N ASP A 7 5.85 -18.54 4.55
CA ASP A 7 4.78 -19.40 4.02
C ASP A 7 3.40 -18.75 4.19
N GLU A 8 3.12 -18.14 5.35
CA GLU A 8 1.84 -17.43 5.54
C GLU A 8 1.66 -16.25 4.59
N ILE A 9 2.72 -15.50 4.30
CA ILE A 9 2.65 -14.38 3.35
C ILE A 9 2.45 -14.89 1.93
N ASP A 10 3.11 -15.99 1.55
CA ASP A 10 2.96 -16.63 0.25
C ASP A 10 1.51 -17.08 0.04
N ARG A 11 0.96 -17.86 0.97
CA ARG A 11 -0.42 -18.37 0.91
C ARG A 11 -1.45 -17.25 0.90
N PHE A 12 -1.22 -16.18 1.65
CA PHE A 12 -2.06 -14.98 1.60
C PHE A 12 -2.03 -14.29 0.23
N CYS A 13 -0.84 -14.10 -0.34
CA CYS A 13 -0.70 -13.47 -1.66
C CYS A 13 -1.33 -14.34 -2.76
N ASP A 14 -1.12 -15.64 -2.72
CA ASP A 14 -1.68 -16.59 -3.68
C ASP A 14 -3.21 -16.60 -3.61
N HIS A 15 -3.77 -16.58 -2.40
CA HIS A 15 -5.22 -16.45 -2.21
C HIS A 15 -5.75 -15.18 -2.87
N LEU A 16 -5.15 -14.02 -2.60
CA LEU A 16 -5.60 -12.75 -3.18
C LEU A 16 -5.41 -12.67 -4.70
N TRP A 17 -4.40 -13.33 -5.23
CA TRP A 17 -4.23 -13.43 -6.67
C TRP A 17 -5.34 -14.26 -7.31
N LEU A 18 -5.67 -15.42 -6.72
CA LEU A 18 -6.71 -16.32 -7.21
C LEU A 18 -8.13 -15.76 -7.05
N SER A 19 -8.43 -15.08 -5.94
CA SER A 19 -9.78 -14.58 -5.65
C SER A 19 -10.07 -13.23 -6.28
N ASP A 20 -9.15 -12.27 -6.16
CA ASP A 20 -9.37 -10.87 -6.52
C ASP A 20 -8.63 -10.45 -7.80
N GLY A 21 -7.75 -11.30 -8.34
CA GLY A 21 -6.96 -10.98 -9.54
C GLY A 21 -6.02 -9.79 -9.35
N LEU A 22 -5.54 -9.55 -8.13
CA LEU A 22 -4.73 -8.36 -7.83
C LEU A 22 -3.45 -8.29 -8.66
N SER A 23 -3.09 -7.07 -9.05
CA SER A 23 -1.87 -6.82 -9.83
C SER A 23 -0.60 -7.22 -9.06
N PRO A 24 0.48 -7.63 -9.76
CA PRO A 24 1.75 -7.99 -9.11
C PRO A 24 2.29 -6.88 -8.19
N ALA A 25 2.11 -5.61 -8.56
CA ALA A 25 2.54 -4.47 -7.75
C ALA A 25 1.76 -4.35 -6.43
N THR A 26 0.47 -4.67 -6.45
CA THR A 26 -0.38 -4.67 -5.24
C THR A 26 0.03 -5.81 -4.30
N LEU A 27 0.22 -7.02 -4.85
CA LEU A 27 0.70 -8.18 -4.10
C LEU A 27 2.09 -7.93 -3.47
N ALA A 28 3.00 -7.32 -4.23
CA ALA A 28 4.32 -6.95 -3.72
C ALA A 28 4.22 -5.94 -2.55
N SER A 29 3.30 -4.98 -2.63
CA SER A 29 3.05 -4.03 -1.55
C SER A 29 2.52 -4.72 -0.28
N TYR A 30 1.57 -5.64 -0.43
CA TYR A 30 1.03 -6.42 0.69
C TYR A 30 2.07 -7.33 1.33
N ARG A 31 2.86 -8.04 0.51
CA ARG A 31 4.01 -8.84 0.97
C ARG A 31 4.99 -8.01 1.79
N GLN A 32 5.32 -6.81 1.31
CA GLN A 32 6.24 -5.92 2.02
C GLN A 32 5.64 -5.42 3.35
N ASP A 33 4.38 -5.04 3.37
CA ASP A 33 3.70 -4.57 4.57
C ASP A 33 3.59 -5.70 5.63
N MET A 34 3.20 -6.93 5.23
CA MET A 34 3.18 -8.11 6.11
C MET A 34 4.56 -8.49 6.64
N THR A 35 5.58 -8.45 5.78
CA THR A 35 6.97 -8.70 6.17
C THR A 35 7.42 -7.73 7.26
N ARG A 36 7.08 -6.44 7.13
CA ARG A 36 7.42 -5.43 8.14
C ARG A 36 6.70 -5.70 9.45
N PHE A 37 5.41 -6.03 9.40
CA PHE A 37 4.62 -6.35 10.57
C PHE A 37 5.18 -7.56 11.34
N PHE A 38 5.43 -8.69 10.67
CA PHE A 38 6.00 -9.88 11.33
C PHE A 38 7.41 -9.65 11.87
N LYS A 39 8.23 -8.82 11.21
CA LYS A 39 9.52 -8.40 11.76
C LYS A 39 9.34 -7.59 13.05
N TRP A 40 8.38 -6.67 13.09
CA TRP A 40 8.09 -5.88 14.28
C TRP A 40 7.53 -6.72 15.44
N CYS A 41 6.69 -7.73 15.15
CA CYS A 41 6.23 -8.68 16.16
C CYS A 41 7.41 -9.50 16.72
N ALA A 42 8.30 -9.98 15.86
CA ALA A 42 9.46 -10.75 16.27
C ALA A 42 10.40 -9.97 17.19
N THR A 43 10.65 -8.67 16.93
CA THR A 43 11.50 -7.85 17.80
C THR A 43 10.89 -7.62 19.18
N ARG A 44 9.57 -7.69 19.31
CA ARG A 44 8.82 -7.57 20.57
C ARG A 44 8.46 -8.92 21.20
N LYS A 45 8.86 -10.03 20.59
CA LYS A 45 8.52 -11.40 21.00
C LYS A 45 7.01 -11.63 21.10
N LEU A 46 6.23 -10.97 20.23
CA LEU A 46 4.80 -11.18 20.12
C LEU A 46 4.50 -12.47 19.34
N PRO A 47 3.45 -13.23 19.72
CA PRO A 47 3.10 -14.50 19.08
C PRO A 47 2.33 -14.27 17.77
N ALA A 48 2.96 -13.66 16.75
CA ALA A 48 2.32 -13.50 15.45
C ALA A 48 2.05 -14.87 14.77
N PRO A 49 0.91 -15.05 14.07
CA PRO A 49 -0.13 -14.06 13.79
C PRO A 49 -1.17 -13.84 14.91
N GLU A 50 -1.11 -14.57 16.03
CA GLU A 50 -2.02 -14.51 17.19
C GLU A 50 -1.78 -13.28 18.07
N VAL A 51 -1.96 -12.09 17.51
CA VAL A 51 -1.81 -10.81 18.23
C VAL A 51 -3.15 -10.27 18.69
N ALA A 52 -3.14 -9.44 19.75
CA ALA A 52 -4.31 -8.69 20.18
C ALA A 52 -4.48 -7.40 19.38
N ARG A 53 -5.67 -6.80 19.44
CA ARG A 53 -5.95 -5.48 18.86
C ARG A 53 -4.94 -4.42 19.32
N SER A 54 -4.62 -4.42 20.61
CA SER A 54 -3.65 -3.50 21.21
C SER A 54 -2.25 -3.60 20.61
N ASP A 55 -1.84 -4.78 20.16
CA ASP A 55 -0.55 -4.98 19.51
C ASP A 55 -0.54 -4.35 18.11
N ILE A 56 -1.65 -4.45 17.38
CA ILE A 56 -1.80 -3.81 16.07
C ILE A 56 -1.85 -2.29 16.23
N GLU A 57 -2.59 -1.77 17.20
CA GLU A 57 -2.60 -0.34 17.53
C GLU A 57 -1.19 0.15 17.87
N ALA A 58 -0.44 -0.59 18.69
CA ALA A 58 0.95 -0.29 19.02
C ALA A 58 1.88 -0.35 17.80
N TYR A 59 1.66 -1.29 16.87
CA TYR A 59 2.38 -1.35 15.60
C TYR A 59 2.14 -0.08 14.78
N LEU A 60 0.88 0.30 14.55
CA LEU A 60 0.54 1.48 13.76
C LEU A 60 1.09 2.76 14.40
N ALA A 61 1.02 2.88 15.73
CA ALA A 61 1.61 3.98 16.48
C ALA A 61 3.14 4.04 16.31
N ALA A 62 3.83 2.90 16.39
CA ALA A 62 5.27 2.84 16.14
C ALA A 62 5.64 3.27 14.71
N GLN A 63 4.81 2.95 13.71
CA GLN A 63 5.04 3.40 12.34
C GLN A 63 4.90 4.92 12.17
N PHE A 64 4.01 5.57 12.92
CA PHE A 64 3.96 7.03 12.97
C PHE A 64 5.21 7.64 13.61
N ALA A 65 5.72 7.05 14.70
CA ALA A 65 6.96 7.50 15.34
C ALA A 65 8.16 7.40 14.38
N GLU A 66 8.16 6.42 13.48
CA GLU A 66 9.14 6.26 12.40
C GLU A 66 8.89 7.19 11.18
N SER A 67 8.08 8.25 11.34
CA SER A 67 7.78 9.25 10.31
C SER A 67 7.04 8.71 9.08
N ALA A 68 6.32 7.58 9.20
CA ALA A 68 5.44 7.13 8.13
C ALA A 68 4.29 8.13 7.91
N ARG A 69 4.01 8.45 6.63
CA ARG A 69 2.83 9.25 6.25
C ARG A 69 1.55 8.49 6.60
N ALA A 70 0.47 9.23 6.92
CA ALA A 70 -0.85 8.66 7.21
C ALA A 70 -1.36 7.73 6.10
N SER A 71 -1.07 8.03 4.83
CA SER A 71 -1.40 7.17 3.70
C SER A 71 -0.69 5.80 3.75
N SER A 72 0.58 5.77 4.14
CA SER A 72 1.33 4.51 4.32
C SER A 72 0.77 3.69 5.49
N VAL A 73 0.40 4.35 6.59
CA VAL A 73 -0.20 3.66 7.75
C VAL A 73 -1.58 3.10 7.40
N ASN A 74 -2.40 3.86 6.67
CA ASN A 74 -3.70 3.39 6.17
C ASN A 74 -3.57 2.20 5.22
N ARG A 75 -2.59 2.23 4.30
CA ARG A 75 -2.32 1.08 3.43
C ARG A 75 -1.94 -0.15 4.25
N ARG A 76 -1.05 -0.01 5.23
CA ARG A 76 -0.65 -1.12 6.12
C ARG A 76 -1.83 -1.67 6.92
N LEU A 77 -2.67 -0.81 7.49
CA LEU A 77 -3.89 -1.23 8.17
C LEU A 77 -4.83 -1.98 7.19
N SER A 78 -4.94 -1.52 5.96
CA SER A 78 -5.75 -2.20 4.93
C SER A 78 -5.19 -3.60 4.60
N THR A 79 -3.86 -3.73 4.50
CA THR A 79 -3.18 -5.02 4.34
C THR A 79 -3.48 -5.95 5.52
N LEU A 80 -3.37 -5.45 6.75
CA LEU A 80 -3.65 -6.23 7.96
C LEU A 80 -5.12 -6.66 8.04
N LYS A 81 -6.07 -5.75 7.73
CA LYS A 81 -7.50 -6.07 7.67
C LYS A 81 -7.78 -7.21 6.68
N ARG A 82 -7.17 -7.16 5.49
CA ARG A 82 -7.31 -8.24 4.49
C ARG A 82 -6.67 -9.55 4.94
N PHE A 83 -5.46 -9.49 5.50
CA PHE A 83 -4.78 -10.69 6.00
C PHE A 83 -5.59 -11.38 7.10
N TYR A 84 -6.04 -10.64 8.10
CA TYR A 84 -6.82 -11.21 9.19
C TYR A 84 -8.23 -11.63 8.75
N GLY A 85 -8.84 -10.94 7.78
CA GLY A 85 -10.09 -11.40 7.17
C GLY A 85 -9.92 -12.76 6.51
N TRP A 86 -8.88 -12.91 5.67
CA TRP A 86 -8.52 -14.21 5.09
C TRP A 86 -8.26 -15.28 6.15
N ARG A 87 -7.57 -14.95 7.25
CA ARG A 87 -7.31 -15.89 8.35
C ARG A 87 -8.56 -16.27 9.15
N VAL A 88 -9.59 -15.42 9.18
CA VAL A 88 -10.90 -15.76 9.74
C VAL A 88 -11.62 -16.72 8.81
N ASP A 89 -11.54 -16.50 7.49
CA ASP A 89 -12.21 -17.35 6.51
C ASP A 89 -11.56 -18.74 6.36
N THR A 90 -10.23 -18.83 6.47
CA THR A 90 -9.48 -20.07 6.16
C THR A 90 -8.73 -20.68 7.35
N GLY A 91 -8.79 -20.05 8.53
CA GLY A 91 -7.94 -20.38 9.66
C GLY A 91 -8.70 -20.46 11.00
N PRO A 92 -7.97 -20.56 12.12
CA PRO A 92 -8.59 -20.73 13.43
C PRO A 92 -9.12 -19.43 14.05
N PHE A 93 -9.01 -18.29 13.35
CA PHE A 93 -9.43 -16.99 13.89
C PHE A 93 -10.96 -16.88 13.82
N THR A 94 -11.59 -16.50 14.92
CA THR A 94 -13.05 -16.27 14.96
C THR A 94 -13.42 -14.82 14.68
N GLN A 95 -12.47 -13.90 14.84
CA GLN A 95 -12.67 -12.47 14.62
C GLN A 95 -11.39 -11.82 14.09
N ASN A 96 -11.57 -10.78 13.27
CA ASN A 96 -10.47 -9.98 12.78
C ASN A 96 -10.06 -8.94 13.84
N PRO A 97 -8.84 -8.99 14.40
CA PRO A 97 -8.39 -8.06 15.43
C PRO A 97 -8.25 -6.62 14.92
N CYS A 98 -8.37 -6.37 13.62
CA CYS A 98 -8.35 -5.04 13.02
C CYS A 98 -9.72 -4.36 12.92
N ASP A 99 -10.83 -5.05 13.18
CA ASP A 99 -12.19 -4.55 12.88
C ASP A 99 -12.51 -3.23 13.58
N LEU A 100 -12.11 -3.10 14.86
CA LEU A 100 -12.37 -1.92 15.70
C LEU A 100 -11.21 -0.91 15.68
N ILE A 101 -10.29 -1.02 14.73
CA ILE A 101 -9.17 -0.09 14.61
C ILE A 101 -9.54 1.04 13.64
N ASP A 102 -9.56 2.25 14.18
CA ASP A 102 -9.79 3.47 13.44
C ASP A 102 -8.61 3.80 12.52
N ALA A 103 -8.92 4.07 11.26
CA ALA A 103 -7.91 4.47 10.29
C ALA A 103 -7.47 5.92 10.56
N PRO A 104 -6.16 6.22 10.58
CA PRO A 104 -5.70 7.59 10.71
C PRO A 104 -6.26 8.51 9.62
N ARG A 105 -6.77 9.67 10.04
CA ARG A 105 -7.28 10.69 9.12
C ARG A 105 -6.16 11.18 8.21
N THR A 106 -6.33 11.00 6.91
CA THR A 106 -5.43 11.57 5.90
C THR A 106 -5.96 12.93 5.50
N ALA A 107 -5.17 13.98 5.70
CA ALA A 107 -5.51 15.29 5.15
C ALA A 107 -5.62 15.17 3.63
N ARG A 108 -6.77 15.56 3.07
CA ARG A 108 -7.00 15.50 1.63
C ARG A 108 -6.16 16.61 0.99
N TYR A 109 -5.03 16.25 0.40
CA TYR A 109 -4.31 17.17 -0.47
C TYR A 109 -5.14 17.28 -1.75
N LEU A 110 -5.84 18.40 -1.92
CA LEU A 110 -6.45 18.71 -3.21
C LEU A 110 -5.29 18.95 -4.19
N PRO A 111 -5.18 18.17 -5.29
CA PRO A 111 -4.20 18.46 -6.31
C PRO A 111 -4.42 19.91 -6.77
N LYS A 112 -3.33 20.67 -6.88
CA LYS A 112 -3.41 22.01 -7.45
C LYS A 112 -3.70 21.84 -8.94
N ASN A 113 -4.78 22.46 -9.42
CA ASN A 113 -5.05 22.53 -10.86
C ASN A 113 -3.94 23.34 -11.53
N LEU A 114 -3.53 22.90 -12.72
CA LEU A 114 -2.69 23.72 -13.60
C LEU A 114 -3.57 24.79 -14.24
N SER A 115 -3.09 26.02 -14.30
CA SER A 115 -3.65 27.03 -15.19
C SER A 115 -3.38 26.67 -16.64
N GLU A 116 -4.20 27.19 -17.56
CA GLU A 116 -4.01 27.04 -19.01
C GLU A 116 -2.58 27.41 -19.43
N ALA A 117 -2.05 28.52 -18.92
CA ALA A 117 -0.66 28.94 -19.19
C ALA A 117 0.40 27.92 -18.72
N GLN A 118 0.15 27.23 -17.60
CA GLN A 118 1.07 26.19 -17.12
C GLN A 118 0.95 24.89 -17.95
N VAL A 119 -0.24 24.59 -18.46
CA VAL A 119 -0.45 23.48 -19.39
C VAL A 119 0.28 23.76 -20.70
N GLU A 120 0.10 24.95 -21.28
CA GLU A 120 0.80 25.37 -22.50
C GLU A 120 2.32 25.33 -22.33
N ALA A 121 2.83 25.82 -21.20
CA ALA A 121 4.26 25.77 -20.89
C ALA A 121 4.77 24.32 -20.74
N LEU A 122 3.96 23.42 -20.17
CA LEU A 122 4.31 22.01 -20.02
C LEU A 122 4.34 21.29 -21.37
N LEU A 123 3.29 21.47 -22.18
CA LEU A 123 3.23 20.94 -23.53
C LEU A 123 4.42 21.46 -24.34
N ALA A 124 4.79 22.73 -24.19
CA ALA A 124 5.89 23.37 -24.90
C ALA A 124 7.32 23.00 -24.44
N ALA A 125 7.47 22.28 -23.32
CA ALA A 125 8.76 21.99 -22.74
C ALA A 125 9.71 21.10 -23.57
N PRO A 126 9.23 20.09 -24.34
CA PRO A 126 10.12 19.21 -25.11
C PRO A 126 10.78 19.89 -26.32
N ASP A 127 12.08 19.61 -26.52
CA ASP A 127 12.84 20.08 -27.68
C ASP A 127 12.53 19.25 -28.95
N VAL A 128 11.57 19.74 -29.72
CA VAL A 128 11.10 19.13 -30.97
C VAL A 128 12.14 19.13 -32.11
N THR A 129 13.33 19.69 -31.92
CA THR A 129 14.42 19.54 -32.89
C THR A 129 15.13 18.19 -32.79
N THR A 130 14.81 17.40 -31.75
CA THR A 130 15.33 16.06 -31.53
C THR A 130 14.21 15.03 -31.64
N SER A 131 14.51 13.84 -32.15
CA SER A 131 13.53 12.74 -32.22
C SER A 131 13.01 12.32 -30.83
N LEU A 132 13.80 12.51 -29.77
CA LEU A 132 13.35 12.29 -28.39
C LEU A 132 12.33 13.34 -27.96
N GLY A 133 12.57 14.62 -28.26
CA GLY A 133 11.62 15.67 -27.90
C GLY A 133 10.33 15.66 -28.72
N GLU A 134 10.36 15.23 -29.99
CA GLU A 134 9.13 14.96 -30.76
C GLU A 134 8.30 13.84 -30.11
N ARG A 135 8.94 12.75 -29.67
CA ARG A 135 8.27 11.66 -28.96
C ARG A 135 7.68 12.15 -27.64
N ASP A 136 8.47 12.85 -26.84
CA ASP A 136 8.06 13.32 -25.52
C ASP A 136 6.91 14.34 -25.65
N ARG A 137 6.92 15.19 -26.70
CA ARG A 137 5.82 16.08 -27.05
C ARG A 137 4.54 15.30 -27.36
N ALA A 138 4.62 14.32 -28.26
CA ALA A 138 3.47 13.50 -28.63
C ALA A 138 2.88 12.76 -27.41
N MET A 139 3.72 12.28 -26.50
CA MET A 139 3.27 11.65 -25.25
C MET A 139 2.52 12.63 -24.33
N LEU A 140 3.04 13.86 -24.16
CA LEU A 140 2.40 14.89 -23.34
C LEU A 140 1.06 15.34 -23.94
N GLU A 141 0.99 15.56 -25.25
CA GLU A 141 -0.25 15.94 -25.94
C GLU A 141 -1.30 14.82 -25.89
N THR A 142 -0.88 13.55 -26.07
CA THR A 142 -1.78 12.40 -25.96
C THR A 142 -2.37 12.30 -24.56
N LEU A 143 -1.53 12.40 -23.52
CA LEU A 143 -1.97 12.41 -22.12
C LEU A 143 -2.96 13.54 -21.85
N TYR A 144 -2.70 14.75 -22.37
CA TYR A 144 -3.60 15.89 -22.18
C TYR A 144 -4.94 15.69 -22.90
N ALA A 145 -4.93 15.14 -24.11
CA ALA A 145 -6.13 14.91 -24.90
C ALA A 145 -7.00 13.74 -24.38
N SER A 146 -6.42 12.77 -23.66
CA SER A 146 -7.14 11.58 -23.15
C SER A 146 -7.70 11.72 -21.74
N GLY A 147 -7.30 12.76 -20.99
CA GLY A 147 -7.55 12.87 -19.55
C GLY A 147 -6.78 11.85 -18.72
#